data_AF-A0A166I6Y2-F1
#
_entry.id   AF-A0A166I6Y2-F1
#
_cell.length_a   1.000
_cell.length_b   1.000
_cell.length_c   1.000
_cell.angle_alpha   90.00
_cell.angle_beta   90.00
_cell.angle_gamma   90.00
#
_symmetry.space_group_name_H-M   'P 1'
#
loop_
_entity.id
_entity.type
_entity.pdbx_description
1 polymer ?
#
loop_
_entity_poly.entity_id
_entity_poly.type
_entity_poly.pdbx_seq_one_letter_code
_entity_poly.pdbx_strand_id
1 'polypeptide(L)'
;MVQKILIVCGAGASSTFLAHRLRAGAKAHGIDAVFCSETLTGLEHSLPEADVLLVGPHLESQFDGLRRRAEDMGAAAALLPPDVFGAHGADAVLETLPVLVAARAVVAGTDEDSSTRPVRPGAPDPGHH
;
A
#
# COMPACT_ATOMS: atom_id res chain seq x y z
N MET A 1 -8.73 10.34 -7.16
CA MET A 1 -7.51 9.51 -7.25
C MET A 1 -7.88 8.18 -6.61
N VAL A 2 -7.61 7.06 -7.29
CA VAL A 2 -7.97 5.73 -6.77
C VAL A 2 -6.88 5.32 -5.78
N GLN A 3 -7.26 5.00 -4.55
CA GLN A 3 -6.31 4.67 -3.49
C GLN A 3 -5.95 3.18 -3.50
N LYS A 4 -4.67 2.81 -3.54
CA LYS A 4 -4.24 1.40 -3.48
C LYS A 4 -3.91 1.03 -2.03
N ILE A 5 -4.73 0.16 -1.46
CA ILE A 5 -4.60 -0.31 -0.08
C ILE A 5 -4.13 -1.76 -0.10
N LEU A 6 -2.95 -1.98 0.45
CA LEU A 6 -2.34 -3.30 0.55
C LEU A 6 -2.60 -3.90 1.94
N ILE A 7 -2.97 -5.18 2.01
CA ILE A 7 -3.26 -5.89 3.26
C ILE A 7 -2.34 -7.11 3.37
N VAL A 8 -1.53 -7.17 4.44
CA VAL A 8 -0.58 -8.27 4.69
C VAL A 8 -0.89 -8.94 6.03
N CYS A 9 -1.16 -10.25 6.02
CA CYS A 9 -1.54 -10.98 7.25
C CYS A 9 -0.88 -12.36 7.39
N GLY A 10 0.21 -12.60 6.64
CA GLY A 10 1.03 -13.82 6.75
C GLY A 10 0.66 -14.93 5.76
N ALA A 11 -0.61 -15.38 5.69
CA ALA A 11 -1.02 -16.56 4.91
C ALA A 11 -2.02 -16.30 3.76
N GLY A 12 -2.43 -15.04 3.52
CA GLY A 12 -3.26 -14.66 2.38
C GLY A 12 -4.77 -14.97 2.50
N ALA A 13 -5.18 -16.12 3.06
CA ALA A 13 -6.59 -16.54 3.09
C ALA A 13 -7.51 -15.56 3.86
N SER A 14 -7.15 -15.16 5.08
CA SER A 14 -7.94 -14.19 5.86
C SER A 14 -7.92 -12.78 5.28
N SER A 15 -6.84 -12.40 4.59
CA SER A 15 -6.67 -11.08 3.97
C SER A 15 -7.59 -10.87 2.77
N THR A 16 -7.79 -11.90 1.95
CA THR A 16 -8.68 -11.83 0.78
C THR A 16 -10.14 -11.60 1.19
N PHE A 17 -10.57 -12.24 2.28
CA PHE A 17 -11.92 -12.07 2.81
C PHE A 17 -12.16 -10.63 3.31
N LEU A 18 -11.20 -10.08 4.06
CA LEU A 18 -11.23 -8.69 4.50
C LEU A 18 -11.23 -7.73 3.31
N ALA A 19 -10.35 -7.94 2.31
CA ALA A 19 -10.28 -7.12 1.10
C ALA A 19 -11.62 -7.11 0.34
N HIS A 20 -12.32 -8.25 0.27
CA HIS A 20 -13.63 -8.34 -0.37
C HIS A 20 -14.69 -7.55 0.39
N ARG A 21 -14.71 -7.63 1.73
CA ARG A 21 -15.63 -6.85 2.57
C ARG A 21 -15.35 -5.34 2.46
N LEU A 22 -14.09 -4.95 2.52
CA LEU A 22 -13.67 -3.56 2.36
C LEU A 22 -14.09 -3.00 1.00
N ARG A 23 -13.92 -3.78 -0.08
CA ARG A 23 -14.39 -3.39 -1.42
C ARG A 23 -15.91 -3.19 -1.45
N ALA A 24 -16.67 -4.06 -0.79
CA ALA A 24 -18.13 -3.93 -0.70
C ALA A 24 -18.53 -2.66 0.09
N GLY A 25 -17.90 -2.41 1.23
CA GLY A 25 -18.14 -1.20 2.03
C GLY A 25 -17.72 0.07 1.29
N ALA A 26 -16.52 0.11 0.71
CA ALA A 26 -16.05 1.24 -0.09
C ALA A 26 -17.01 1.57 -1.24
N LYS A 27 -17.55 0.55 -1.93
CA LYS A 27 -18.55 0.75 -2.97
C LYS A 27 -19.87 1.32 -2.42
N ALA A 28 -20.29 0.92 -1.22
CA ALA A 28 -21.47 1.47 -0.56
C ALA A 28 -21.28 2.94 -0.13
N HIS A 29 -20.05 3.31 0.27
CA HIS A 29 -19.68 4.66 0.68
C HIS A 29 -19.23 5.57 -0.48
N GLY A 30 -19.15 5.05 -1.72
CA GLY A 30 -18.67 5.81 -2.88
C GLY A 30 -17.18 6.15 -2.84
N ILE A 31 -16.38 5.34 -2.16
CA ILE A 31 -14.93 5.53 -2.00
C ILE A 31 -14.19 4.80 -3.14
N ASP A 32 -13.43 5.54 -3.93
CA ASP A 32 -12.54 4.99 -4.97
C ASP A 32 -11.25 4.41 -4.34
N ALA A 33 -11.35 3.15 -3.90
CA ALA A 33 -10.29 2.42 -3.23
C ALA A 33 -10.12 1.00 -3.80
N VAL A 34 -8.88 0.60 -4.04
CA VAL A 34 -8.47 -0.73 -4.50
C VAL A 34 -7.81 -1.47 -3.34
N PHE A 35 -8.47 -2.52 -2.88
CA PHE A 35 -7.93 -3.41 -1.84
C PHE A 35 -7.25 -4.62 -2.48
N CYS A 36 -5.98 -4.81 -2.13
CA CYS A 36 -5.15 -5.92 -2.58
C CYS A 36 -4.58 -6.66 -1.36
N SER A 37 -4.72 -7.98 -1.33
CA SER A 37 -4.06 -8.83 -0.33
C SER A 37 -2.75 -9.37 -0.89
N GLU A 38 -1.68 -9.25 -0.11
CA GLU A 38 -0.36 -9.78 -0.46
C GLU A 38 0.26 -10.54 0.72
N THR A 39 1.34 -11.25 0.42
CA THR A 39 2.23 -11.90 1.38
C THR A 39 3.38 -10.98 1.76
N LEU A 40 4.12 -11.28 2.83
CA LEU A 40 5.30 -10.50 3.20
C LEU A 40 6.36 -10.43 2.07
N THR A 41 6.48 -11.49 1.27
CA THR A 41 7.43 -11.55 0.17
C THR A 41 6.98 -10.72 -1.03
N GLY A 42 5.70 -10.79 -1.41
CA GLY A 42 5.17 -9.99 -2.52
C GLY A 42 4.89 -8.52 -2.15
N LEU A 43 4.77 -8.24 -0.86
CA LEU A 43 4.67 -6.89 -0.31
C LEU A 43 5.82 -6.01 -0.79
N GLU A 44 7.07 -6.47 -0.77
CA GLU A 44 8.22 -5.64 -1.16
C GLU A 44 8.13 -5.11 -2.60
N HIS A 45 7.45 -5.86 -3.48
CA HIS A 45 7.20 -5.45 -4.87
C HIS A 45 5.97 -4.56 -5.02
N SER A 46 4.95 -4.73 -4.17
CA SER A 46 3.68 -4.00 -4.28
C SER A 46 3.59 -2.75 -3.40
N LEU A 47 4.42 -2.66 -2.36
CA LEU A 47 4.50 -1.52 -1.45
C LEU A 47 4.81 -0.18 -2.15
N PRO A 48 5.70 -0.10 -3.15
CA PRO A 48 6.00 1.16 -3.85
C PRO A 48 4.80 1.74 -4.60
N GLU A 49 3.85 0.89 -5.00
CA GLU A 49 2.63 1.32 -5.68
C GLU A 49 1.45 1.55 -4.72
N ALA A 50 1.63 1.21 -3.44
CA ALA A 50 0.57 1.27 -2.44
C ALA A 50 0.59 2.62 -1.73
N ASP A 51 -0.59 3.20 -1.54
CA ASP A 51 -0.76 4.41 -0.75
C ASP A 51 -0.81 4.12 0.75
N VAL A 52 -1.39 2.97 1.11
CA VAL A 52 -1.62 2.55 2.48
C VAL A 52 -1.29 1.06 2.62
N LEU A 53 -0.47 0.75 3.61
CA LEU A 53 -0.15 -0.60 4.05
C LEU A 53 -0.89 -0.93 5.34
N LEU A 54 -1.77 -1.93 5.28
CA LEU A 54 -2.46 -2.49 6.43
C LEU A 54 -1.78 -3.79 6.84
N VAL A 55 -1.28 -3.82 8.06
CA VAL A 55 -0.57 -4.96 8.63
C VAL A 55 -1.48 -5.69 9.60
N GLY A 56 -1.68 -6.98 9.41
CA GLY A 56 -2.48 -7.79 10.31
C GLY A 56 -1.85 -7.92 11.71
N PRO A 57 -2.67 -8.18 12.74
CA PRO A 57 -2.23 -8.29 14.14
C PRO A 57 -1.16 -9.36 14.36
N HIS A 58 -1.17 -10.42 13.53
CA HIS A 58 -0.16 -11.49 13.57
C HIS A 58 1.28 -11.02 13.26
N LEU A 59 1.41 -9.83 12.66
CA LEU A 59 2.69 -9.26 12.24
C LEU A 59 3.06 -8.02 13.05
N GLU A 60 2.40 -7.78 14.18
CA GLU A 60 2.70 -6.70 15.12
C GLU A 60 4.19 -6.64 15.48
N SER A 61 4.82 -7.78 15.73
CA SER A 61 6.26 -7.85 16.04
C SER A 61 7.18 -7.35 14.91
N GLN A 62 6.71 -7.40 13.66
CA GLN A 62 7.44 -6.94 12.47
C GLN A 62 6.91 -5.58 11.98
N PHE A 63 5.86 -5.05 12.59
CA PHE A 63 5.19 -3.82 12.17
C PHE A 63 6.14 -2.62 12.19
N ASP A 64 7.01 -2.48 13.20
CA ASP A 64 7.96 -1.37 13.27
C ASP A 64 8.98 -1.35 12.11
N GLY A 65 9.33 -2.53 11.56
CA GLY A 65 10.19 -2.62 10.38
C GLY A 65 9.43 -2.31 9.10
N LEU A 66 8.21 -2.83 8.99
CA LEU A 66 7.31 -2.60 7.86
C LEU A 66 6.88 -1.13 7.76
N ARG A 67 6.58 -0.50 8.89
CA ARG A 67 6.19 0.92 8.99
C ARG A 67 7.29 1.81 8.47
N ARG A 68 8.53 1.62 8.92
CA ARG A 68 9.69 2.38 8.41
C ARG A 68 9.86 2.25 6.91
N ARG A 69 9.77 1.02 6.38
CA ARG A 69 9.84 0.78 4.92
C ARG A 69 8.71 1.45 4.14
N ALA A 70 7.50 1.48 4.69
CA ALA A 70 6.38 2.17 4.08
C ALA A 70 6.60 3.69 4.09
N GLU A 71 7.07 4.24 5.21
CA GLU A 71 7.42 5.65 5.36
C GLU A 71 8.53 6.06 4.37
N ASP A 72 9.56 5.23 4.20
CA ASP A 72 10.65 5.45 3.22
C ASP A 72 10.13 5.52 1.77
N MET A 73 9.01 4.83 1.48
CA MET A 73 8.35 4.80 0.17
C MET A 73 7.24 5.85 0.03
N GLY A 74 6.97 6.65 1.08
CA GLY A 74 5.87 7.62 1.09
C GLY A 74 4.47 7.00 1.29
N ALA A 75 4.39 5.76 1.77
CA ALA A 75 3.15 5.07 2.09
C ALA A 75 2.85 5.12 3.59
N ALA A 76 1.57 5.20 3.96
CA ALA A 76 1.17 5.13 5.37
C ALA A 76 1.01 3.67 5.81
N ALA A 77 1.61 3.27 6.93
CA ALA A 77 1.40 1.95 7.52
C ALA A 77 0.53 2.00 8.78
N ALA A 78 -0.42 1.08 8.88
CA ALA A 78 -1.27 0.92 10.05
C ALA A 78 -1.38 -0.54 10.48
N LEU A 79 -1.32 -0.76 11.78
CA LEU A 79 -1.56 -2.07 12.38
C LEU A 79 -3.06 -2.26 12.57
N LEU A 80 -3.59 -3.37 12.05
CA LEU A 80 -4.98 -3.74 12.20
C LEU A 80 -5.23 -4.38 13.57
N PRO A 81 -6.32 -4.02 14.26
CA PRO A 81 -6.69 -4.66 15.50
C PRO A 81 -7.08 -6.12 15.28
N PRO A 82 -6.99 -6.99 16.30
CA PRO A 82 -7.39 -8.40 16.20
C PRO A 82 -8.84 -8.60 15.78
N ASP A 83 -9.72 -7.62 16.04
CA ASP A 83 -11.13 -7.65 15.69
C ASP A 83 -11.44 -7.20 14.24
N VAL A 84 -10.41 -6.92 13.42
CA VAL A 84 -10.61 -6.46 12.03
C VAL A 84 -11.35 -7.49 11.15
N PHE A 85 -11.28 -8.76 11.50
CA PHE A 85 -12.00 -9.83 10.79
C PHE A 85 -13.50 -9.92 11.18
N GLY A 86 -13.90 -9.18 12.21
CA GLY A 86 -15.28 -9.08 12.68
C GLY A 86 -16.23 -8.39 11.70
N ALA A 87 -17.50 -8.31 12.07
CA ALA A 87 -18.54 -7.69 11.24
C ALA A 87 -18.29 -6.18 11.01
N HIS A 88 -17.73 -5.49 12.01
CA HIS A 88 -17.48 -4.05 11.99
C HIS A 88 -16.03 -3.68 11.65
N GLY A 89 -15.16 -4.67 11.46
CA GLY A 89 -13.73 -4.41 11.20
C GLY A 89 -13.48 -3.75 9.85
N ALA A 90 -14.31 -4.06 8.85
CA ALA A 90 -14.23 -3.41 7.54
C ALA A 90 -14.59 -1.91 7.63
N ASP A 91 -15.67 -1.57 8.33
CA ASP A 91 -16.10 -0.19 8.54
C ASP A 91 -15.03 0.63 9.29
N ALA A 92 -14.46 0.07 10.37
CA ALA A 92 -13.40 0.73 11.13
C ALA A 92 -12.16 1.05 10.27
N VAL A 93 -11.80 0.16 9.35
CA VAL A 93 -10.71 0.41 8.39
C VAL A 93 -11.10 1.50 7.41
N LEU A 94 -12.32 1.46 6.85
CA LEU A 94 -12.80 2.48 5.91
C LEU A 94 -12.83 3.88 6.54
N GLU A 95 -13.19 4.00 7.81
CA GLU A 95 -13.17 5.28 8.55
C GLU A 95 -11.76 5.81 8.78
N THR A 96 -10.78 4.93 8.94
CA THR A 96 -9.37 5.32 9.14
C THR A 96 -8.63 5.59 7.83
N LEU A 97 -9.12 5.11 6.68
CA LEU A 97 -8.48 5.32 5.37
C LEU A 97 -8.20 6.79 5.05
N PRO A 98 -9.14 7.76 5.17
CA PRO A 98 -8.87 9.15 4.86
C PRO A 98 -7.78 9.75 5.74
N VAL A 99 -7.72 9.34 7.01
CA VAL A 99 -6.71 9.79 7.98
C VAL A 99 -5.34 9.26 7.60
N LEU A 100 -5.23 7.97 7.29
CA LEU A 100 -3.97 7.35 6.84
C LEU A 100 -3.49 7.95 5.50
N VAL A 101 -4.43 8.21 4.60
CA VAL A 101 -4.16 8.85 3.31
C VAL A 101 -3.65 10.27 3.50
N ALA A 102 -4.25 11.04 4.40
CA ALA A 102 -3.77 12.38 4.73
C ALA A 102 -2.40 12.34 5.42
N ALA A 103 -2.17 11.38 6.31
CA ALA A 103 -0.90 11.22 7.02
C ALA A 103 0.28 10.96 6.06
N ARG A 104 0.08 10.16 4.99
CA ARG A 104 1.11 9.95 3.97
C ARG A 104 1.49 11.23 3.24
N ALA A 105 0.51 12.12 2.98
CA ALA A 105 0.74 13.36 2.26
C ALA A 105 1.67 14.33 3.02
N VAL A 106 1.75 14.19 4.35
CA VAL A 106 2.69 14.97 5.19
C VAL A 106 4.12 14.47 5.03
N VAL A 107 4.32 13.17 4.76
CA VAL A 107 5.64 12.56 4.55
C VAL A 107 6.16 12.78 3.13
N ALA A 108 5.26 12.95 2.15
CA ALA A 108 5.60 13.32 0.78
C ALA A 108 6.20 14.75 0.64
N GLY A 109 6.42 15.46 1.76
CA GLY A 109 6.99 16.80 1.83
C GLY A 109 8.49 16.90 2.16
N THR A 110 9.25 15.79 2.18
CA THR A 110 10.73 15.83 2.27
C THR A 110 11.37 15.42 0.95
N ASP A 111 11.69 16.44 0.15
CA ASP A 111 12.79 16.64 -0.80
C ASP A 111 13.36 15.50 -1.69
N GLU A 112 13.19 15.73 -3.00
CA GLU A 112 14.18 15.74 -4.12
C GLU A 112 15.01 14.52 -4.55
N ASP A 113 14.98 14.35 -5.88
CA ASP A 113 16.00 13.89 -6.84
C ASP A 113 17.13 12.97 -6.32
N SER A 114 17.09 11.71 -6.74
CA SER A 114 18.31 10.92 -6.93
C SER A 114 18.11 9.87 -8.02
N SER A 115 18.30 10.32 -9.26
CA SER A 115 19.15 9.69 -10.28
C SER A 115 19.12 8.16 -10.38
N THR A 116 18.33 7.64 -11.32
CA THR A 116 18.79 6.55 -12.20
C THR A 116 18.43 6.86 -13.63
N ARG A 117 19.40 7.47 -14.33
CA ARG A 117 19.49 7.45 -15.79
C ARG A 117 19.86 6.01 -16.21
N PRO A 118 19.12 5.37 -17.13
CA PRO A 118 19.76 4.51 -18.10
C PRO A 118 20.01 5.36 -19.35
N VAL A 119 21.29 5.38 -19.74
CA VAL A 119 21.83 5.86 -21.00
C VAL A 119 20.88 5.62 -22.19
N ARG A 120 20.71 6.65 -23.04
CA ARG A 120 20.25 6.46 -24.42
C ARG A 120 21.45 5.99 -25.25
N PRO A 121 21.44 4.78 -25.86
CA PRO A 121 22.35 4.52 -26.96
C PRO A 121 21.86 5.33 -28.17
N GLY A 122 22.76 6.17 -28.69
CA GLY A 122 22.51 7.05 -29.81
C GLY A 122 22.13 6.31 -31.09
N ALA A 123 21.42 7.04 -31.95
CA ALA A 123 21.11 6.67 -33.31
C ALA A 123 22.36 6.25 -34.11
N PRO A 124 22.22 5.32 -35.06
CA PRO A 124 23.06 5.28 -36.24
C PRO A 124 22.33 5.98 -37.40
N ASP A 125 22.90 7.08 -37.89
CA ASP A 125 22.64 7.66 -39.22
C ASP A 125 24.02 7.81 -39.91
N PRO A 126 24.13 8.01 -41.24
CA PRO A 126 24.13 7.00 -42.29
C PRO A 126 25.47 6.98 -43.08
N GLY A 127 25.70 5.93 -43.87
CA GLY A 127 26.44 5.97 -45.17
C GLY A 127 27.96 6.21 -45.20
N HIS A 128 28.72 5.18 -45.59
CA HIS A 128 29.82 5.28 -46.57
C HIS A 128 30.25 3.89 -47.07
N HIS A 129 29.92 3.54 -48.32
CA HIS A 129 30.83 3.16 -49.42
C HIS A 129 30.06 2.49 -50.58
#